data_AF-A0A956MXM6-F1
#
_entry.id   AF-A0A956MXM6-F1
#
_cell.length_a   1.000
_cell.length_b   1.000
_cell.length_c   1.000
_cell.angle_alpha   90.00
_cell.angle_beta   90.00
_cell.angle_gamma   90.00
#
_symmetry.space_group_name_H-M   'P 1'
#
loop_
_entity.id
_entity.type
_entity.pdbx_description
1 polymer ?
#
loop_
_entity_poly.entity_id
_entity_poly.type
_entity_poly.pdbx_seq_one_letter_code
_entity_poly.pdbx_strand_id
1 'polypeptide(L)'
;GGNLVVNSASDIASSFGVSDQLIGLTVVSIGTSLPEFVTSVIAATKGESDLALGNVIGSNIFNILFVIGASALISPMTVDPKLIIDGAIMILSTVLVYFYAYRKNDISKFESITLSLLYFGYMGYLVFTA
;
A
#
# COMPACT_ATOMS: atom_id res chain seq x y z
N GLY A 1 -19.27 5.13 -9.14
CA GLY A 1 -18.17 5.71 -8.34
C GLY A 1 -16.85 5.08 -8.73
N GLY A 2 -16.52 3.91 -8.16
CA GLY A 2 -15.25 3.20 -8.40
C GLY A 2 -14.88 3.00 -9.87
N ASN A 3 -15.76 2.40 -10.69
CA ASN A 3 -15.50 2.23 -12.13
C ASN A 3 -15.27 3.56 -12.86
N LEU A 4 -15.91 4.66 -12.47
CA LEU A 4 -15.68 5.95 -13.11
C LEU A 4 -14.28 6.48 -12.78
N VAL A 5 -13.85 6.36 -11.51
CA VAL A 5 -12.50 6.79 -11.09
C VAL A 5 -11.43 5.93 -11.74
N VAL A 6 -11.61 4.61 -11.76
CA VAL A 6 -10.67 3.67 -12.39
C VAL A 6 -10.60 3.89 -13.90
N ASN A 7 -11.74 3.98 -14.59
CA ASN A 7 -11.77 4.18 -16.04
C ASN A 7 -11.19 5.55 -16.42
N SER A 8 -11.56 6.63 -15.72
CA SER A 8 -10.99 7.96 -16.01
C SER A 8 -9.49 8.05 -15.68
N ALA A 9 -9.01 7.37 -14.63
CA ALA A 9 -7.58 7.29 -14.35
C ALA A 9 -6.83 6.50 -15.45
N SER A 10 -7.40 5.38 -15.91
CA SER A 10 -6.85 4.60 -17.03
C SER A 10 -6.84 5.37 -18.35
N ASP A 11 -7.91 6.09 -18.67
CA ASP A 11 -8.01 6.88 -19.89
C ASP A 11 -6.98 8.01 -19.93
N ILE A 12 -6.80 8.73 -18.81
CA ILE A 12 -5.82 9.81 -18.70
C ILE A 12 -4.41 9.24 -18.84
N ALA A 13 -4.06 8.20 -18.09
CA ALA A 13 -2.70 7.69 -18.08
C ALA A 13 -2.34 6.90 -19.36
N SER A 14 -3.32 6.22 -19.99
CA SER A 14 -3.15 5.65 -21.33
C SER A 14 -2.86 6.71 -22.38
N SER A 15 -3.43 7.93 -22.23
CA SER A 15 -3.09 9.05 -23.12
C SER A 15 -1.64 9.53 -22.99
N PHE A 16 -0.97 9.21 -21.89
CA PHE A 16 0.48 9.42 -21.68
C PHE A 16 1.33 8.20 -22.06
N GLY A 17 0.74 7.15 -22.65
CA GLY A 17 1.45 5.95 -23.08
C GLY A 17 1.82 4.99 -21.95
N VAL A 18 1.16 5.11 -20.79
CA VAL A 18 1.41 4.27 -19.61
C VAL A 18 0.51 3.03 -19.65
N SER A 19 1.06 1.85 -19.30
CA SER A 19 0.28 0.60 -19.28
C SER A 19 -0.74 0.56 -18.14
N ASP A 20 -1.90 -0.08 -18.35
CA ASP A 20 -2.95 -0.25 -17.31
C ASP A 20 -2.42 -0.83 -16.01
N GLN A 21 -1.42 -1.71 -16.10
CA GLN A 21 -0.77 -2.31 -14.94
C GLN A 21 -0.02 -1.26 -14.11
N LEU A 22 0.73 -0.36 -14.76
CA LEU A 22 1.42 0.73 -14.08
C LEU A 22 0.42 1.75 -13.51
N ILE A 23 -0.73 1.97 -14.18
CA ILE A 23 -1.80 2.87 -13.73
C ILE A 23 -2.44 2.37 -12.43
N GLY A 24 -2.79 1.09 -12.39
CA GLY A 24 -3.30 0.43 -11.19
C GLY A 24 -2.29 0.48 -10.04
N LEU A 25 -1.01 0.25 -10.35
CA LEU A 25 0.09 0.26 -9.39
C LEU A 25 0.49 1.64 -8.87
N THR A 26 0.16 2.73 -9.59
CA THR A 26 0.60 4.08 -9.23
C THR A 26 -0.57 5.02 -8.95
N VAL A 27 -1.32 5.44 -9.96
CA VAL A 27 -2.33 6.49 -9.82
C VAL A 27 -3.49 6.03 -8.94
N VAL A 28 -3.99 4.82 -9.19
CA VAL A 28 -5.14 4.28 -8.46
C VAL A 28 -4.73 3.92 -7.03
N SER A 29 -3.64 3.16 -6.86
CA SER A 29 -3.14 2.74 -5.55
C SER A 29 -2.80 3.94 -4.65
N ILE A 30 -2.03 4.92 -5.16
CA ILE A 30 -1.67 6.13 -4.41
C ILE A 30 -2.93 6.92 -4.10
N GLY A 31 -3.83 7.10 -5.08
CA GLY A 31 -5.08 7.83 -4.88
C GLY A 31 -5.94 7.25 -3.76
N THR A 32 -6.00 5.92 -3.66
CA THR A 32 -6.76 5.24 -2.59
C THR A 32 -6.12 5.29 -1.22
N SER A 33 -4.79 5.41 -1.13
CA SER A 33 -4.05 5.44 0.15
C SER A 33 -3.64 6.85 0.59
N LEU A 34 -3.86 7.87 -0.25
CA LEU A 34 -3.51 9.26 0.03
C LEU A 34 -4.27 9.82 1.25
N PRO A 35 -5.58 9.60 1.43
CA PRO A 35 -6.30 10.07 2.61
C PRO A 35 -5.73 9.48 3.92
N GLU A 36 -5.40 8.20 3.92
CA GLU A 36 -4.81 7.47 5.04
C GLU A 36 -3.40 7.99 5.33
N PHE A 37 -2.60 8.21 4.28
CA PHE A 37 -1.27 8.79 4.42
C PHE A 37 -1.33 10.18 5.07
N VAL A 38 -2.21 11.06 4.57
CA VAL A 38 -2.40 12.41 5.14
C VAL A 38 -2.84 12.32 6.60
N THR A 39 -3.77 11.42 6.93
CA THR A 39 -4.27 11.24 8.30
C THR A 39 -3.15 10.76 9.25
N SER A 40 -2.37 9.75 8.83
CA SER A 40 -1.24 9.25 9.61
C SER A 40 -0.13 10.30 9.79
N VAL A 41 0.17 11.10 8.76
CA VAL A 41 1.14 12.20 8.87
C VAL A 41 0.65 13.27 9.84
N ILE A 42 -0.61 13.68 9.76
CA ILE A 42 -1.18 14.66 10.69
C ILE A 42 -1.13 14.12 12.13
N ALA A 43 -1.50 12.86 12.37
CA ALA A 43 -1.42 12.24 13.69
C ALA A 43 0.03 12.21 14.21
N ALA A 44 0.99 11.77 13.39
CA ALA A 44 2.40 11.73 13.75
C ALA A 44 2.97 13.12 14.08
N THR A 45 2.62 14.15 13.30
CA THR A 45 3.07 15.54 13.58
C THR A 45 2.51 16.13 14.87
N LYS A 46 1.39 15.59 15.37
CA LYS A 46 0.79 15.96 16.66
C LYS A 46 1.35 15.18 17.84
N GLY A 47 2.30 14.27 17.61
CA GLY A 47 2.84 13.37 18.63
C GLY A 47 1.94 12.19 18.96
N GLU A 48 0.86 11.97 18.19
CA GLU A 48 -0.09 10.88 18.36
C GLU A 48 0.37 9.64 17.57
N SER A 49 1.57 9.13 17.91
CA SER A 49 2.20 8.01 17.18
C SER A 49 1.35 6.74 17.20
N ASP A 50 0.65 6.47 18.31
CA ASP A 50 -0.26 5.31 18.43
C ASP A 50 -1.44 5.39 17.45
N LEU A 51 -2.00 6.60 17.28
CA LEU A 51 -3.07 6.83 16.32
C LEU A 51 -2.58 6.69 14.88
N ALA A 52 -1.39 7.21 14.59
CA ALA A 52 -0.77 7.09 13.27
C ALA A 52 -0.52 5.61 12.91
N LEU A 53 0.00 4.82 13.86
CA LEU A 53 0.26 3.39 13.69
C LEU A 53 -1.05 2.60 13.57
N GLY A 54 -2.04 2.92 14.41
CA GLY A 54 -3.36 2.30 14.39
C GLY A 54 -4.09 2.52 13.07
N ASN A 55 -3.98 3.72 12.48
CA ASN A 55 -4.52 4.00 11.15
C ASN A 55 -3.86 3.13 10.07
N VAL A 56 -2.52 3.06 10.03
CA VAL A 56 -1.80 2.27 9.02
C VAL A 56 -2.12 0.78 9.14
N ILE A 57 -2.06 0.22 10.36
CA ILE A 57 -2.32 -1.20 10.60
C ILE A 57 -3.80 -1.52 10.34
N GLY A 58 -4.71 -0.71 10.85
CA GLY A 58 -6.15 -0.88 10.69
C GLY A 58 -6.59 -0.86 9.23
N SER A 59 -6.10 0.09 8.43
CA SER A 59 -6.43 0.19 7.01
C SER A 59 -5.93 -1.01 6.21
N ASN A 60 -4.73 -1.52 6.49
CA ASN A 60 -4.23 -2.73 5.82
C ASN A 60 -5.04 -3.98 6.17
N ILE A 61 -5.42 -4.14 7.45
CA ILE A 61 -6.29 -5.23 7.88
C ILE A 61 -7.66 -5.13 7.19
N PHE A 62 -8.25 -3.94 7.14
CA PHE A 62 -9.53 -3.71 6.47
C PHE A 62 -9.45 -4.01 4.97
N ASN A 63 -8.39 -3.58 4.29
CA ASN A 63 -8.22 -3.84 2.86
C ASN A 63 -8.07 -5.34 2.56
N ILE A 64 -7.32 -6.09 3.37
CA ILE A 64 -7.13 -7.52 3.15
C ILE A 64 -8.40 -8.31 3.51
N LEU A 65 -8.99 -8.06 4.68
CA LEU A 65 -10.11 -8.88 5.15
C LEU A 65 -11.44 -8.48 4.50
N PHE A 66 -11.71 -7.17 4.43
CA PHE A 66 -12.98 -6.69 3.93
C PHE A 66 -12.96 -6.47 2.42
N VAL A 67 -12.01 -5.68 1.89
CA VAL A 67 -12.03 -5.34 0.45
C VAL A 67 -11.69 -6.55 -0.41
N ILE A 68 -10.56 -7.22 -0.16
CA ILE A 68 -10.19 -8.43 -0.92
C ILE A 68 -11.13 -9.58 -0.59
N GLY A 69 -11.47 -9.80 0.68
CA GLY A 69 -12.40 -10.85 1.10
C GLY A 69 -13.79 -10.73 0.46
N ALA A 70 -14.39 -9.54 0.46
CA ALA A 70 -15.68 -9.31 -0.21
C ALA A 70 -15.56 -9.43 -1.74
N SER A 71 -14.46 -8.92 -2.33
CA SER A 71 -14.22 -9.03 -3.77
C SER A 71 -14.11 -10.48 -4.22
N ALA A 72 -13.40 -11.33 -3.46
CA ALA A 72 -13.22 -12.75 -3.75
C ALA A 72 -14.54 -13.56 -3.62
N LEU A 73 -15.46 -13.14 -2.74
CA LEU A 73 -16.79 -13.75 -2.62
C LEU A 73 -17.69 -13.41 -3.81
N ILE A 74 -17.58 -12.19 -4.35
CA ILE A 74 -18.40 -11.72 -5.48
C ILE A 74 -17.84 -12.24 -6.81
N SER A 75 -16.52 -12.17 -6.99
CA SER A 75 -15.82 -12.58 -8.20
C SER A 75 -14.57 -13.38 -7.80
N PRO A 76 -14.60 -14.72 -7.91
CA PRO A 76 -13.43 -15.54 -7.61
C PRO A 76 -12.24 -15.13 -8.46
N MET A 77 -11.14 -14.73 -7.80
CA MET A 77 -9.93 -14.25 -8.46
C MET A 77 -8.90 -15.38 -8.55
N THR A 78 -8.32 -15.60 -9.72
CA THR A 78 -7.13 -16.45 -9.88
C THR A 78 -5.87 -15.69 -9.51
N VAL A 79 -5.04 -16.28 -8.66
CA VAL A 79 -3.77 -15.68 -8.22
C VAL A 79 -2.71 -15.88 -9.30
N ASP A 80 -2.19 -14.78 -9.85
CA ASP A 80 -1.02 -14.81 -10.74
C ASP A 80 0.24 -15.14 -9.91
N PRO A 81 1.10 -16.08 -10.36
CA PRO A 81 2.40 -16.34 -9.73
C PRO A 81 3.26 -15.11 -9.45
N LYS A 82 3.12 -14.03 -10.25
CA LYS A 82 3.81 -12.75 -10.01
C LYS A 82 3.47 -12.14 -8.64
N LEU A 83 2.22 -12.31 -8.19
CA LEU A 83 1.74 -11.80 -6.90
C LEU A 83 2.33 -12.51 -5.68
N ILE A 84 2.99 -13.67 -5.88
CA ILE A 84 3.64 -14.40 -4.77
C ILE A 84 4.82 -13.58 -4.23
N ILE A 85 5.59 -12.94 -5.10
CA ILE A 85 6.72 -12.08 -4.70
C ILE A 85 6.19 -10.85 -3.96
N ASP A 86 5.16 -10.22 -4.50
CA ASP A 86 4.51 -9.04 -3.92
C ASP A 86 3.99 -9.35 -2.51
N GLY A 87 3.32 -10.50 -2.35
CA GLY A 87 2.83 -10.99 -1.07
C GLY A 87 3.96 -11.30 -0.08
N ALA A 88 5.07 -11.89 -0.53
CA ALA A 88 6.22 -12.16 0.32
C ALA A 88 6.87 -10.88 0.85
N ILE A 89 7.01 -9.86 -0.01
CA ILE A 89 7.54 -8.54 0.36
C ILE A 89 6.59 -7.83 1.34
N MET A 90 5.27 -7.92 1.10
CA MET A 90 4.25 -7.39 2.01
C MET A 90 4.34 -8.03 3.41
N ILE A 91 4.46 -9.36 3.49
CA ILE A 91 4.63 -10.09 4.76
C ILE A 91 5.93 -9.66 5.45
N LEU A 92 7.04 -9.61 4.72
CA LEU A 92 8.33 -9.17 5.26
C LEU A 92 8.23 -7.76 5.86
N SER A 93 7.62 -6.81 5.12
CA SER A 93 7.45 -5.44 5.59
C SER A 93 6.58 -5.37 6.86
N THR A 94 5.51 -6.17 6.93
CA THR A 94 4.63 -6.27 8.10
C THR A 94 5.38 -6.80 9.32
N VAL A 95 6.20 -7.84 9.14
CA VAL A 95 7.01 -8.42 10.22
C VAL A 95 8.05 -7.42 10.73
N LEU A 96 8.68 -6.65 9.84
CA LEU A 96 9.62 -5.60 10.23
C LEU A 96 8.94 -4.49 11.02
N VAL A 97 7.78 -4.00 10.54
CA VAL A 97 6.98 -2.99 11.27
C VAL A 97 6.59 -3.50 12.65
N TYR A 98 6.11 -4.74 12.75
CA TYR A 98 5.74 -5.36 14.02
C TYR A 98 6.94 -5.46 14.97
N PHE A 99 8.09 -5.91 14.48
CA PHE A 99 9.30 -6.03 15.28
C PHE A 99 9.80 -4.68 15.81
N TYR A 100 9.77 -3.63 14.99
CA TYR A 100 10.16 -2.28 15.40
C TYR A 100 9.18 -1.67 16.39
N ALA A 101 7.87 -1.79 16.14
CA ALA A 101 6.84 -1.30 17.04
C ALA A 101 6.90 -1.99 18.41
N TYR A 102 7.12 -3.32 18.45
CA TYR A 102 7.18 -4.08 19.70
C TYR A 102 8.39 -3.73 20.58
N ARG A 103 9.52 -3.33 19.96
CA ARG A 103 10.79 -3.15 20.69
C ARG A 103 10.84 -1.87 21.51
N LYS A 104 10.13 -0.81 21.11
CA LYS A 104 10.22 0.52 21.73
C LYS A 104 8.89 1.24 21.93
N ASN A 105 7.74 0.65 21.57
CA ASN A 105 6.45 1.33 21.43
C ASN A 105 6.52 2.58 20.53
N ASP A 106 7.56 2.71 19.70
CA ASP A 106 7.76 3.82 18.80
C ASP A 106 8.69 3.39 17.66
N ILE A 107 8.49 3.96 16.47
CA ILE A 107 9.34 3.71 15.31
C ILE A 107 10.36 4.84 15.23
N SER A 108 11.62 4.50 15.50
CA SER A 108 12.72 5.44 15.41
C SER A 108 13.00 5.87 13.97
N LYS A 109 13.61 7.05 13.79
CA LYS A 109 14.02 7.56 12.47
C LYS A 109 14.82 6.55 11.65
N PHE A 110 15.66 5.74 12.29
CA PHE A 110 16.46 4.73 11.60
C PHE A 110 15.61 3.57 11.05
N GLU A 111 14.62 3.14 11.81
CA GLU A 111 13.65 2.11 11.40
C GLU A 111 12.76 2.63 10.27
N SER A 112 12.33 3.90 10.33
CA SER A 112 11.59 4.56 9.25
C SER A 112 12.40 4.66 7.95
N ILE A 113 13.70 4.95 8.02
CA ILE A 113 14.58 4.98 6.83
C ILE A 113 14.69 3.58 6.21
N THR A 114 14.84 2.55 7.03
CA THR A 114 14.94 1.16 6.56
C THR A 114 13.66 0.74 5.83
N LEU A 115 12.48 1.04 6.40
CA LEU A 115 11.19 0.77 5.77
C LEU A 115 10.98 1.59 4.48
N SER A 116 11.43 2.85 4.46
CA SER A 116 11.34 3.71 3.28
C SER A 116 12.23 3.19 2.13
N LEU A 117 13.45 2.76 2.43
CA LEU A 117 14.34 2.14 1.44
C LEU A 117 13.75 0.85 0.86
N LEU A 118 13.12 0.03 1.71
CA LEU A 118 12.41 -1.18 1.25
C LEU A 118 11.28 -0.82 0.29
N TYR A 119 10.46 0.19 0.64
CA TYR A 119 9.36 0.65 -0.20
C TYR A 119 9.84 1.17 -1.56
N PHE A 120 10.82 2.09 -1.57
CA PHE A 120 11.34 2.65 -2.83
C PHE A 120 12.10 1.61 -3.66
N GLY A 121 12.82 0.68 -3.01
CA GLY A 121 13.46 -0.44 -3.68
C GLY A 121 12.46 -1.37 -4.37
N TYR A 122 11.36 -1.70 -3.68
CA TYR A 122 10.28 -2.51 -4.25
C TYR A 122 9.54 -1.78 -5.38
N MET A 123 9.24 -0.48 -5.21
CA MET A 123 8.68 0.33 -6.30
C MET A 123 9.59 0.36 -7.52
N GLY A 124 10.91 0.49 -7.33
CA GLY A 124 11.88 0.38 -8.42
C GLY A 124 11.81 -0.98 -9.12
N TYR A 125 11.83 -2.07 -8.36
CA TYR A 125 11.69 -3.43 -8.90
C TYR A 125 10.41 -3.60 -9.74
N LEU A 126 9.27 -3.09 -9.24
CA LEU A 126 8.00 -3.12 -9.96
C LEU A 126 8.06 -2.34 -11.27
N VAL A 127 8.63 -1.13 -11.28
CA VAL A 127 8.74 -0.32 -12.50
C VAL A 127 9.66 -0.95 -13.55
N PHE A 128 10.70 -1.68 -13.14
CA PHE A 128 11.59 -2.38 -14.09
C PHE A 128 11.02 -3.72 -14.60
N THR A 129 10.07 -4.31 -13.87
CA THR A 129 9.50 -5.64 -14.18
C THR A 129 8.10 -5.56 -14.79
N ALA A 130 7.43 -4.41 -14.67
CA ALA A 130 6.16 -4.06 -15.33
C ALA A 130 6.36 -3.75 -16.81
#